data_AF-A0A552Q8F0-F1
#
_entry.id   AF-A0A552Q8F0-F1
#
_cell.length_a   1.000
_cell.length_b   1.000
_cell.length_c   1.000
_cell.angle_alpha   90.00
_cell.angle_beta   90.00
_cell.angle_gamma   90.00
#
_symmetry.space_group_name_H-M   'P 1'
#
loop_
_entity.id
_entity.type
_entity.pdbx_description
1 polymer ?
#
loop_
_entity_poly.entity_id
_entity_poly.type
_entity_poly.pdbx_seq_one_letter_code
_entity_poly.pdbx_strand_id
1 'polypeptide(L)'
;MNRDKSAMEDDLRAEYDFKSLRVRKLGPGRKSFGGVTVRLEPDVAEMFPSADAVNEALRFLIRVMQDNQALAPTAAAKNSEVAED
;
A
#
# COMPACT_ATOMS: atom_id res chain seq x y z
N MET A 1 -20.34 49.04 -8.21
CA MET A 1 -19.15 48.19 -8.41
C MET A 1 -19.63 46.80 -8.76
N ASN A 2 -19.82 46.53 -10.05
CA ASN A 2 -20.26 45.22 -10.51
C ASN A 2 -19.00 44.38 -10.74
N ARG A 3 -18.91 43.23 -10.07
CA ARG A 3 -17.82 42.28 -10.31
C ARG A 3 -18.11 41.61 -11.65
N ASP A 4 -17.45 42.09 -12.69
CA ASP A 4 -17.31 41.34 -13.92
C ASP A 4 -16.47 40.11 -13.59
N LYS A 5 -17.18 39.00 -13.29
CA LYS A 5 -16.61 37.66 -13.33
C LYS A 5 -16.05 37.55 -14.74
N SER A 6 -14.74 37.66 -14.89
CA SER A 6 -14.06 37.39 -16.16
C SER A 6 -14.52 36.00 -16.61
N ALA A 7 -15.50 35.99 -17.51
CA ALA A 7 -15.76 34.89 -18.40
C ALA A 7 -14.53 34.84 -19.29
N MET A 8 -13.44 34.28 -18.77
CA MET A 8 -12.42 33.71 -19.61
C MET A 8 -13.17 32.57 -20.30
N GLU A 9 -13.65 32.85 -21.50
CA GLU A 9 -14.15 31.81 -22.39
C GLU A 9 -13.09 30.71 -22.39
N ASP A 10 -13.52 29.52 -22.02
CA ASP A 10 -12.69 28.33 -21.98
C ASP A 10 -12.33 28.05 -23.45
N ASP A 11 -11.23 28.64 -23.94
CA ASP A 11 -10.71 28.51 -25.32
C ASP A 11 -10.37 27.04 -25.68
N LEU A 12 -10.56 26.12 -24.75
CA LEU A 12 -10.39 24.70 -24.94
C LEU A 12 -11.56 24.12 -25.74
N ARG A 13 -11.22 23.29 -26.73
CA ARG A 13 -12.24 22.53 -27.46
C ARG A 13 -12.97 21.58 -26.50
N ALA A 14 -14.21 21.24 -26.84
CA ALA A 14 -15.06 20.38 -26.01
C ALA A 14 -14.45 19.01 -25.68
N GLU A 15 -13.50 18.51 -26.49
CA GLU A 15 -12.80 17.25 -26.21
C GLU A 15 -11.77 17.35 -25.07
N TYR A 16 -11.37 18.56 -24.68
CA TYR A 16 -10.35 18.82 -23.65
C TYR A 16 -10.98 19.36 -22.35
N ASP A 17 -11.94 18.63 -21.76
CA ASP A 17 -12.46 18.91 -20.42
C ASP A 17 -11.55 18.35 -19.32
N PHE A 18 -10.72 19.22 -18.75
CA PHE A 18 -9.82 18.87 -17.65
C PHE A 18 -10.46 18.98 -16.26
N LYS A 19 -11.72 19.40 -16.13
CA LYS A 19 -12.38 19.64 -14.81
C LYS A 19 -12.59 18.34 -14.03
N SER A 20 -12.70 17.21 -14.73
CA SER A 20 -12.83 15.87 -14.14
C SER A 20 -11.50 15.21 -13.80
N LEU A 21 -10.37 15.75 -14.28
CA LEU A 21 -9.06 15.13 -14.09
C LEU A 21 -8.49 15.43 -12.71
N ARG A 22 -7.92 14.40 -12.08
CA ARG A 22 -7.19 14.55 -10.82
C ARG A 22 -5.82 15.17 -11.09
N VAL A 23 -5.63 16.42 -10.68
CA VAL A 23 -4.35 17.14 -10.83
C VAL A 23 -3.27 16.49 -9.96
N ARG A 24 -2.13 16.14 -10.57
CA ARG A 24 -0.96 15.53 -9.91
C ARG A 24 0.19 16.52 -9.86
N LYS A 25 0.70 16.82 -8.66
CA LYS A 25 1.91 17.64 -8.52
C LYS A 25 3.15 16.88 -9.02
N LEU A 26 3.82 17.44 -10.03
CA LEU A 26 5.07 16.92 -10.58
C LEU A 26 6.25 17.80 -10.10
N GLY A 27 7.30 17.22 -9.49
CA GLY A 27 8.52 17.93 -9.10
C GLY A 27 9.34 17.26 -7.99
N PRO A 28 10.59 17.69 -7.74
CA PRO A 28 11.41 17.21 -6.61
C PRO A 28 10.77 17.55 -5.26
N GLY A 29 10.94 16.71 -4.23
CA GLY A 29 10.40 16.96 -2.87
C GLY A 29 8.97 16.50 -2.61
N ARG A 30 8.38 15.75 -3.53
CA ARG A 30 7.03 15.16 -3.38
C ARG A 30 7.05 13.89 -2.52
N LYS A 31 6.08 13.77 -1.61
CA LYS A 31 5.77 12.51 -0.91
C LYS A 31 5.20 11.52 -1.96
N SER A 32 5.72 10.29 -2.02
CA SER A 32 5.05 9.22 -2.75
C SER A 32 3.61 9.14 -2.27
N PHE A 33 2.67 8.98 -3.19
CA PHE A 33 1.27 8.85 -2.79
C PHE A 33 1.07 7.42 -2.36
N GLY A 34 1.04 7.22 -1.04
CA GLY A 34 1.04 5.90 -0.45
C GLY A 34 2.43 5.51 0.02
N GLY A 35 2.45 4.78 1.15
CA GLY A 35 3.64 4.16 1.69
C GLY A 35 4.19 3.07 0.75
N VAL A 36 4.73 2.01 1.33
CA VAL A 36 5.28 0.89 0.55
C VAL A 36 4.17 0.29 -0.31
N THR A 37 4.36 0.28 -1.63
CA THR A 37 3.46 -0.40 -2.57
C THR A 37 3.91 -1.84 -2.68
N VAL A 38 3.01 -2.78 -2.41
CA VAL A 38 3.25 -4.21 -2.54
C VAL A 38 2.44 -4.72 -3.72
N ARG A 39 3.10 -5.39 -4.66
CA ARG A 39 2.45 -6.02 -5.81
C ARG A 39 1.97 -7.40 -5.38
N LEU A 40 0.70 -7.69 -5.66
CA LEU A 40 0.14 -9.03 -5.53
C LEU A 40 0.19 -9.74 -6.89
N GLU A 41 0.33 -11.05 -6.85
CA GLU A 41 0.15 -11.89 -8.05
C GLU A 41 -1.34 -11.97 -8.43
N PRO A 42 -1.67 -12.24 -9.71
CA PRO A 42 -3.05 -12.19 -10.22
C PRO A 42 -4.01 -13.13 -9.49
N ASP A 43 -3.56 -14.34 -9.19
CA ASP A 43 -4.30 -15.36 -8.44
C ASP A 43 -4.66 -14.87 -7.03
N VAL A 44 -3.71 -14.23 -6.34
CA VAL A 44 -3.93 -13.67 -5.01
C VAL A 44 -4.87 -12.46 -5.08
N ALA A 45 -4.71 -11.61 -6.10
CA ALA A 45 -5.58 -10.44 -6.28
C ALA A 45 -7.03 -10.83 -6.61
N GLU A 46 -7.25 -11.95 -7.32
CA GLU A 46 -8.59 -12.50 -7.59
C GLU A 46 -9.25 -13.03 -6.30
N MET A 47 -8.46 -13.67 -5.43
CA MET A 47 -8.95 -14.21 -4.16
C MET A 47 -9.24 -13.13 -3.11
N PHE A 48 -8.51 -12.01 -3.13
CA PHE A 48 -8.65 -10.93 -2.16
C PHE A 48 -9.11 -9.62 -2.84
N PRO A 49 -10.41 -9.29 -2.78
CA PRO A 49 -10.97 -8.15 -3.51
C PRO A 49 -10.58 -6.78 -2.94
N SER A 50 -9.98 -6.71 -1.74
CA SER A 50 -9.58 -5.46 -1.11
C SER A 50 -8.28 -5.58 -0.30
N ALA A 51 -7.59 -4.45 -0.12
CA ALA A 51 -6.41 -4.37 0.72
C ALA A 51 -6.70 -4.72 2.20
N ASP A 52 -7.89 -4.38 2.69
CA ASP A 52 -8.31 -4.73 4.06
C ASP A 52 -8.42 -6.24 4.24
N ALA A 53 -8.96 -6.96 3.25
CA ALA A 53 -9.07 -8.42 3.28
C ALA A 53 -7.68 -9.10 3.33
N VAL A 54 -6.72 -8.62 2.53
CA VAL A 54 -5.33 -9.10 2.55
C VAL A 54 -4.71 -8.84 3.92
N ASN A 55 -4.86 -7.63 4.45
CA ASN A 55 -4.26 -7.23 5.72
C ASN A 55 -4.80 -8.05 6.89
N GLU A 56 -6.10 -8.32 6.94
CA GLU A 56 -6.70 -9.15 7.98
C GLU A 56 -6.22 -10.61 7.90
N ALA A 57 -6.11 -11.18 6.69
CA ALA A 57 -5.58 -12.53 6.51
C ALA A 57 -4.12 -12.63 6.97
N LEU A 58 -3.27 -11.67 6.61
CA LEU A 58 -1.87 -11.64 7.05
C LEU A 58 -1.75 -11.44 8.57
N ARG A 59 -2.59 -10.58 9.17
CA ARG A 59 -2.64 -10.41 10.64
C ARG A 59 -3.06 -11.69 11.34
N PHE A 60 -4.06 -12.39 10.81
CA PHE A 60 -4.49 -13.67 11.34
C PHE A 60 -3.35 -14.70 11.31
N LEU A 61 -2.64 -14.80 10.18
CA LEU A 61 -1.49 -15.69 10.06
C LEU A 61 -0.40 -15.35 11.08
N ILE A 62 -0.09 -14.06 11.27
CA ILE A 62 0.88 -13.62 12.28
C ILE A 62 0.46 -14.06 13.69
N ARG A 63 -0.83 -13.92 14.05
CA ARG A 63 -1.34 -14.35 15.36
C ARG A 63 -1.19 -15.85 15.55
N VAL A 64 -1.62 -16.66 14.57
CA VAL A 64 -1.47 -18.12 14.63
C VAL A 64 0.00 -18.53 14.76
N MET A 65 0.90 -17.87 14.02
CA MET A 65 2.34 -18.14 14.12
C MET A 65 2.90 -17.76 15.50
N GLN A 66 2.47 -16.65 16.09
CA GLN A 66 2.88 -16.23 17.43
C GLN A 66 2.39 -17.19 18.51
N ASP A 67 1.13 -17.62 18.44
CA ASP A 67 0.54 -18.59 19.36
C ASP A 67 1.26 -19.94 19.27
N ASN A 68 1.59 -20.37 18.05
CA ASN A 68 2.37 -21.59 17.81
C ASN A 68 3.83 -21.46 18.26
N GLN A 69 4.43 -20.28 18.17
CA GLN A 69 5.79 -20.02 18.66
C GLN A 69 5.84 -19.98 20.19
N ALA A 70 4.77 -19.54 20.85
CA ALA A 70 4.61 -19.67 22.30
C ALA A 70 4.45 -21.15 22.76
N LEU A 71 4.02 -22.04 21.87
CA LEU A 71 3.92 -23.50 22.08
C LEU A 71 5.19 -24.27 21.65
N ALA A 72 6.15 -23.62 20.99
CA ALA A 72 7.41 -24.24 20.60
C ALA A 72 8.51 -23.87 21.62
N PRO A 73 8.89 -24.76 22.56
CA PRO A 73 10.10 -24.54 23.32
C PRO A 73 11.28 -24.65 22.34
N THR A 74 11.99 -23.54 22.16
CA THR A 74 13.44 -23.48 21.93
C THR A 74 14.10 -24.75 21.34
N ALA A 75 13.79 -25.07 20.08
CA ALA A 75 14.53 -26.09 19.32
C ALA A 75 15.65 -25.49 18.45
N ALA A 76 16.09 -24.26 18.72
CA ALA A 76 17.16 -23.57 17.98
C ALA A 76 18.39 -23.21 18.84
N ALA A 77 18.41 -23.58 20.13
CA ALA A 77 19.50 -23.22 21.05
C ALA A 77 20.16 -24.44 21.70
N LYS A 78 20.51 -25.47 20.93
CA LYS A 78 21.45 -26.53 21.33
C LYS A 78 22.15 -27.12 20.11
N ASN A 79 23.02 -26.34 19.46
CA ASN A 79 24.01 -26.88 18.50
C ASN A 79 25.32 -26.03 18.52
N SER A 80 25.67 -25.47 19.67
CA SER A 80 26.93 -24.72 19.82
C SER A 80 27.52 -24.88 21.22
N GLU A 81 27.68 -26.11 21.69
CA GLU A 81 28.54 -26.37 22.86
C GLU A 81 28.98 -27.84 22.92
N VAL A 82 29.69 -28.32 21.88
CA VAL A 82 30.65 -29.42 22.01
C VAL A 82 31.78 -29.18 21.02
N ALA A 83 32.79 -28.42 21.44
CA ALA A 83 34.13 -28.43 20.86
C ALA A 83 35.11 -27.88 21.90
N GLU A 84 35.38 -28.67 22.94
CA GLU A 84 36.67 -28.67 23.63
C GLU A 84 37.30 -30.05 23.42
N ASP A 85 38.31 -30.13 22.56
CA ASP A 85 39.67 -30.66 22.82
C ASP A 85 40.57 -30.33 21.61
#